data_AF-A0A1F8JNX0-F1
#
_entry.id   AF-A0A1F8JNX0-F1
#
_cell.length_a   1.000
_cell.length_b   1.000
_cell.length_c   1.000
_cell.angle_alpha   90.00
_cell.angle_beta   90.00
_cell.angle_gamma   90.00
#
_symmetry.space_group_name_H-M   'P 1'
#
loop_
_entity.id
_entity.type
_entity.pdbx_description
1 polymer ?
#
loop_
_entity_poly.entity_id
_entity_poly.type
_entity_poly.pdbx_seq_one_letter_code
_entity_poly.pdbx_strand_id
1 'polypeptide(L)'
;MEILIALSLTALLLTMLFSFLVDSAKIKAKLDPVRSEILSREQLQTRLQGLFSSLGKEGGSFYTRIFPDEAGKSLLAIFDNGVDPDPLFSGSTLGKIYLDKESNLSLALWPEEKGENLPWRKEILLTNVSHFEFEFLAKKSPASAPMAKKEKTKPINPNLEWRTDWPKSLSGIPAMIRLRVDRKKDPSLLFAFHIPTIEPFITYQEGVR
;
A
#
# COMPACT_ATOMS: atom_id res chain seq x y z
N MET A 1 -40.35 47.71 29.50
CA MET A 1 -40.83 46.42 28.93
C MET A 1 -39.96 45.98 27.76
N GLU A 2 -39.73 46.83 26.76
CA GLU A 2 -38.95 46.47 25.54
C GLU A 2 -37.53 45.97 25.82
N ILE A 3 -36.82 46.53 26.80
CA ILE A 3 -35.45 46.11 27.15
C ILE A 3 -35.41 44.64 27.62
N LEU A 4 -36.41 44.20 28.40
CA LEU A 4 -36.51 42.82 28.88
C LEU A 4 -36.84 41.85 27.74
N ILE A 5 -37.68 42.27 26.81
CA ILE A 5 -38.02 41.48 25.61
C ILE A 5 -36.77 41.32 24.74
N ALA A 6 -36.01 42.40 24.49
CA ALA A 6 -34.77 42.35 23.73
C ALA A 6 -33.70 41.46 24.40
N LEU A 7 -33.55 41.53 25.72
CA LEU A 7 -32.65 40.66 26.48
C LEU A 7 -33.05 39.18 26.38
N SER A 8 -34.34 38.87 26.48
CA SER A 8 -34.82 37.49 26.32
C SER A 8 -34.57 36.95 24.91
N LEU A 9 -34.79 37.79 23.90
CA LEU A 9 -34.61 37.42 22.49
C LEU A 9 -33.12 37.20 22.18
N THR A 10 -32.26 38.09 22.67
CA THR A 10 -30.80 37.95 22.51
C THR A 10 -30.27 36.72 23.23
N ALA A 11 -30.74 36.41 24.44
CA ALA A 11 -30.36 35.19 25.15
C ALA A 11 -30.78 33.93 24.39
N LEU A 12 -31.97 33.91 23.80
CA LEU A 12 -32.45 32.81 22.97
C LEU A 12 -31.58 32.64 21.71
N LEU A 13 -31.28 33.75 21.03
CA LEU A 13 -30.41 33.78 19.86
C LEU A 13 -28.99 33.28 20.19
N LEU A 14 -28.44 33.73 21.32
CA LEU A 14 -27.11 33.34 21.77
C LEU A 14 -27.06 31.85 22.12
N THR A 15 -28.10 31.33 22.80
CA THR A 15 -28.21 29.90 23.14
C THR A 15 -28.27 29.04 21.88
N MET A 16 -29.06 29.46 20.89
CA MET A 16 -29.15 28.77 19.60
C MET A 16 -27.81 28.78 18.86
N LEU A 17 -27.12 29.93 18.85
CA LEU A 17 -25.81 30.09 18.21
C LEU A 17 -24.73 29.23 18.90
N PHE A 18 -24.71 29.21 20.24
CA PHE A 18 -23.78 28.36 20.99
C PHE A 18 -24.06 26.88 20.79
N SER A 19 -25.33 26.45 20.76
CA SER A 19 -25.68 25.06 20.46
C SER A 19 -25.15 24.64 19.09
N PHE A 20 -25.36 25.49 18.08
CA PHE A 20 -24.85 25.24 16.73
C PHE A 20 -23.32 25.16 16.67
N LEU A 21 -22.61 26.07 17.37
CA LEU A 21 -21.15 26.04 17.45
C LEU A 21 -20.62 24.76 18.10
N VAL A 22 -21.25 24.32 19.18
CA VAL A 22 -20.88 23.08 19.88
C VAL A 22 -21.11 21.87 18.98
N ASP A 23 -22.23 21.82 18.27
CA ASP A 23 -22.53 20.70 17.37
C ASP A 23 -21.60 20.68 16.16
N SER A 24 -21.26 21.85 15.60
CA SER A 24 -20.27 21.97 14.53
C SER A 24 -18.89 21.49 14.98
N ALA A 25 -18.45 21.87 16.19
CA ALA A 25 -17.18 21.42 16.76
C ALA A 25 -17.14 19.89 16.95
N LYS A 26 -18.23 19.28 17.44
CA LYS A 26 -18.34 17.82 17.57
C LYS A 26 -18.26 17.12 16.22
N ILE A 27 -18.92 17.66 15.18
CA ILE A 27 -18.87 17.11 13.83
C ILE A 27 -17.45 17.18 13.27
N LYS A 28 -16.76 18.32 13.43
CA LYS A 28 -15.38 18.49 12.99
C LYS A 28 -14.43 17.50 13.67
N ALA A 29 -14.55 17.36 14.99
CA ALA A 29 -13.75 16.39 15.76
C ALA A 29 -13.95 14.93 15.31
N LYS A 30 -15.13 14.58 14.80
CA LYS A 30 -15.41 13.25 14.21
C LYS A 30 -14.88 13.10 12.78
N LEU A 31 -14.77 14.19 12.03
CA LEU A 31 -14.31 14.19 10.63
C LEU A 31 -12.79 14.07 10.51
N ASP A 32 -12.04 14.70 11.42
CA ASP A 32 -10.58 14.72 11.39
C ASP A 32 -9.93 13.32 11.37
N PRO A 33 -10.33 12.33 12.21
CA PRO A 33 -9.75 11.00 12.15
C PRO A 33 -10.07 10.27 10.84
N VAL A 34 -11.29 10.43 10.32
CA VAL A 34 -11.72 9.80 9.05
C VAL A 34 -10.91 10.37 7.88
N ARG A 35 -10.68 11.69 7.87
CA ARG A 35 -9.84 12.34 6.84
C ARG A 35 -8.40 11.85 6.92
N SER A 36 -7.82 11.80 8.11
CA SER A 36 -6.46 11.29 8.31
C SER A 36 -6.32 9.85 7.81
N GLU A 37 -7.34 9.02 8.04
CA GLU A 37 -7.35 7.64 7.57
C GLU A 37 -7.39 7.55 6.04
N ILE A 38 -8.28 8.30 5.38
CA ILE A 38 -8.36 8.33 3.92
C ILE A 38 -7.03 8.78 3.32
N LEU A 39 -6.44 9.84 3.87
CA LEU A 39 -5.13 10.34 3.41
C LEU A 39 -4.04 9.29 3.54
N SER A 40 -3.97 8.57 4.66
CA SER A 40 -2.97 7.50 4.86
C SER A 40 -3.12 6.37 3.84
N ARG A 41 -4.35 6.01 3.48
CA ARG A 41 -4.65 4.96 2.49
C ARG A 41 -4.28 5.39 1.08
N GLU A 42 -4.62 6.62 0.70
CA GLU A 42 -4.26 7.20 -0.59
C GLU A 42 -2.75 7.36 -0.74
N GLN A 43 -2.07 7.79 0.33
CA GLN A 43 -0.61 7.90 0.35
C GLN A 43 0.05 6.52 0.16
N LEU A 44 -0.39 5.49 0.89
CA LEU A 44 0.07 4.11 0.73
C LEU A 44 -0.14 3.64 -0.71
N GLN A 45 -1.35 3.80 -1.25
CA GLN A 45 -1.70 3.38 -2.61
C GLN A 45 -0.82 4.08 -3.65
N THR A 46 -0.69 5.41 -3.56
CA THR A 46 0.09 6.21 -4.50
C THR A 46 1.57 5.87 -4.43
N ARG A 47 2.12 5.74 -3.21
CA ARG A 47 3.55 5.44 -3.01
C ARG A 47 3.91 4.06 -3.55
N LEU A 48 3.12 3.04 -3.21
CA LEU A 48 3.35 1.68 -3.67
C LEU A 48 3.08 1.53 -5.17
N GLN A 49 2.07 2.20 -5.72
CA GLN A 49 1.84 2.21 -7.17
C GLN A 49 3.03 2.84 -7.90
N GLY A 50 3.59 3.94 -7.38
CA GLY A 50 4.80 4.56 -7.93
C GLY A 50 5.99 3.59 -7.94
N LEU A 51 6.29 2.98 -6.78
CA LEU A 51 7.36 2.00 -6.61
C LEU A 51 7.19 0.81 -7.56
N PHE A 52 6.00 0.23 -7.64
CA PHE A 52 5.73 -0.92 -8.49
C PHE A 52 5.71 -0.59 -9.99
N SER A 53 5.45 0.67 -10.35
CA SER A 53 5.50 1.12 -11.73
C SER A 53 6.94 1.32 -12.23
N SER A 54 7.89 1.56 -11.32
CA SER A 54 9.29 1.82 -11.63
C SER A 54 10.23 0.66 -11.31
N LEU A 55 9.70 -0.57 -11.21
CA LEU A 55 10.50 -1.77 -10.92
C LEU A 55 11.59 -2.01 -11.98
N GLY A 56 12.79 -2.33 -11.51
CA GLY A 56 13.89 -2.77 -12.35
C GLY A 56 13.54 -4.07 -13.06
N LYS A 57 13.84 -4.15 -14.37
CA LYS A 57 13.53 -5.33 -15.21
C LYS A 57 14.58 -6.44 -15.11
N GLU A 58 15.64 -6.23 -14.34
CA GLU A 58 16.74 -7.18 -14.21
C GLU A 58 16.40 -8.36 -13.30
N GLY A 59 17.01 -9.52 -13.57
CA GLY A 59 16.80 -10.72 -12.77
C GLY A 59 17.24 -10.53 -11.32
N GLY A 60 16.36 -10.84 -10.37
CA GLY A 60 16.64 -10.69 -8.95
C GLY A 60 16.41 -9.29 -8.38
N SER A 61 15.86 -8.36 -9.18
CA SER A 61 15.42 -7.04 -8.73
C SER A 61 14.21 -7.11 -7.80
N PHE A 62 13.36 -8.14 -7.90
CA PHE A 62 12.12 -8.27 -7.16
C PHE A 62 12.00 -9.66 -6.55
N TYR A 63 11.84 -9.76 -5.23
CA TYR A 63 11.68 -11.04 -4.55
C TYR A 63 11.11 -10.90 -3.13
N THR A 64 10.51 -11.96 -2.63
CA THR A 64 10.08 -12.09 -1.25
C THR A 64 11.08 -12.89 -0.42
N ARG A 65 11.31 -12.49 0.83
CA ARG A 65 12.17 -13.22 1.77
C ARG A 65 11.65 -13.08 3.19
N ILE A 66 11.79 -14.16 3.96
CA ILE A 66 11.57 -14.15 5.41
C ILE A 66 12.90 -13.82 6.09
N PHE A 67 12.91 -12.81 6.94
CA PHE A 67 14.06 -12.45 7.76
C PHE A 67 13.87 -12.97 9.20
N PRO A 68 14.94 -13.43 9.87
CA PRO A 68 14.83 -14.00 11.23
C PRO A 68 14.21 -13.06 12.26
N ASP A 69 14.42 -11.75 12.10
CA ASP A 69 13.99 -10.72 13.06
C ASP A 69 12.59 -10.13 12.76
N GLU A 70 11.88 -10.67 11.77
CA GLU A 70 10.63 -10.10 11.25
C GLU A 70 9.46 -11.08 11.35
N ALA A 71 8.29 -10.58 11.74
CA ALA A 71 7.08 -11.38 11.97
C ALA A 71 6.32 -11.78 10.68
N GLY A 72 7.00 -11.81 9.52
CA GLY A 72 6.37 -12.04 8.24
C GLY A 72 7.33 -12.09 7.06
N LYS A 73 6.74 -12.29 5.87
CA LYS A 73 7.46 -12.31 4.61
C LYS A 73 7.60 -10.89 4.07
N SER A 74 8.83 -10.44 3.91
CA SER A 74 9.13 -9.09 3.42
C SER A 74 9.33 -9.11 1.91
N LEU A 75 8.93 -8.02 1.27
CA LEU A 75 9.07 -7.83 -0.17
C LEU A 75 10.26 -6.91 -0.44
N LEU A 76 11.22 -7.39 -1.23
CA LEU A 76 12.36 -6.59 -1.69
C LEU A 76 12.20 -6.28 -3.17
N ALA A 77 12.51 -5.04 -3.53
CA ALA A 77 12.38 -4.53 -4.88
C ALA A 77 13.46 -3.49 -5.15
N ILE A 78 14.13 -3.58 -6.30
CA ILE A 78 14.95 -2.50 -6.86
C ILE A 78 14.06 -1.71 -7.82
N PHE A 79 14.02 -0.40 -7.63
CA PHE A 79 13.16 0.49 -8.40
C PHE A 79 13.82 1.86 -8.57
N ASP A 80 13.37 2.60 -9.57
CA ASP A 80 13.75 4.01 -9.72
C ASP A 80 12.93 4.87 -8.76
N ASN A 81 13.59 5.47 -7.77
CA ASN A 81 13.00 6.37 -6.77
C ASN A 81 12.88 7.82 -7.30
N GLY A 82 13.26 8.06 -8.55
CA GLY A 82 13.17 9.37 -9.19
C GLY A 82 14.19 10.37 -8.61
N VAL A 83 13.78 11.63 -8.50
CA VAL A 83 14.61 12.71 -7.95
C VAL A 83 14.30 12.86 -6.46
N ASP A 84 15.27 12.53 -5.61
CA ASP A 84 15.20 12.71 -4.16
C ASP A 84 16.05 13.93 -3.75
N PRO A 85 15.67 14.68 -2.70
CA PRO A 85 16.51 15.75 -2.16
C PRO A 85 17.92 15.29 -1.77
N ASP A 86 18.10 14.02 -1.43
CA ASP A 86 19.40 13.39 -1.24
C ASP A 86 19.82 12.62 -2.50
N PRO A 87 20.91 13.04 -3.15
CA PRO A 87 21.41 12.40 -4.36
C PRO A 87 21.67 10.90 -4.21
N LEU A 88 22.00 10.40 -3.01
CA LEU A 88 22.26 8.97 -2.78
C LEU A 88 21.02 8.10 -2.99
N PHE A 89 19.82 8.66 -2.77
CA PHE A 89 18.55 7.96 -2.94
C PHE A 89 17.84 8.35 -4.24
N SER A 90 18.53 9.06 -5.13
CA SER A 90 18.01 9.40 -6.46
C SER A 90 18.32 8.28 -7.45
N GLY A 91 17.36 7.98 -8.33
CA GLY A 91 17.50 6.89 -9.28
C GLY A 91 17.29 5.51 -8.64
N SER A 92 18.11 4.54 -9.04
CA SER A 92 17.95 3.14 -8.66
C SER A 92 18.22 2.91 -7.16
N THR A 93 17.22 2.40 -6.46
CA THR A 93 17.20 2.24 -5.00
C THR A 93 16.65 0.86 -4.64
N LEU A 94 17.24 0.22 -3.63
CA LEU A 94 16.71 -1.00 -3.05
C LEU A 94 15.69 -0.66 -1.96
N GLY A 95 14.46 -1.13 -2.13
CA GLY A 95 13.41 -1.09 -1.13
C GLY A 95 13.15 -2.44 -0.49
N LYS A 96 12.82 -2.41 0.81
CA LYS A 96 12.24 -3.54 1.55
C LYS A 96 10.95 -3.09 2.22
N ILE A 97 9.84 -3.71 1.87
CA ILE A 97 8.56 -3.55 2.56
C ILE A 97 8.44 -4.66 3.61
N TYR A 98 8.24 -4.28 4.86
CA TYR A 98 8.21 -5.19 6.01
C TYR A 98 7.32 -4.65 7.13
N LEU A 99 6.94 -5.52 8.07
CA LEU A 99 6.25 -5.13 9.30
C LEU A 99 7.30 -4.90 10.39
N ASP A 100 7.33 -3.70 10.95
CA ASP A 100 8.26 -3.35 12.01
C ASP A 100 7.80 -3.84 13.41
N LYS A 101 8.67 -3.70 14.40
CA LYS A 101 8.39 -4.08 15.80
C LYS A 101 7.30 -3.21 16.46
N GLU A 102 7.04 -2.03 15.92
CA GLU A 102 6.02 -1.08 16.40
C GLU A 102 4.65 -1.36 15.77
N SER A 103 4.50 -2.43 14.96
CA SER A 103 3.27 -2.77 14.23
C SER A 103 2.93 -1.74 13.14
N ASN A 104 3.94 -1.22 12.44
CA ASN A 104 3.77 -0.40 11.24
C ASN A 104 4.30 -1.12 10.00
N LEU A 105 3.53 -1.03 8.91
CA LEU A 105 4.02 -1.38 7.59
C LEU A 105 5.01 -0.31 7.15
N SER A 106 6.27 -0.69 6.98
CA SER A 106 7.39 0.21 6.71
C SER A 106 8.10 -0.14 5.41
N LEU A 107 8.63 0.88 4.75
CA LEU A 107 9.54 0.77 3.63
C LEU A 107 10.93 1.20 4.10
N ALA A 108 11.88 0.27 4.09
CA ALA A 108 13.29 0.60 4.24
C ALA A 108 13.93 0.78 2.87
N LEU A 109 14.75 1.82 2.73
CA LEU A 109 15.41 2.21 1.49
C LEU A 109 16.93 2.18 1.67
N TRP A 110 17.64 1.63 0.70
CA TRP A 110 19.09 1.68 0.59
C TRP A 110 19.49 2.16 -0.81
N PRO A 111 20.55 2.98 -0.92
CA PRO A 111 21.14 3.29 -2.22
C PRO A 111 21.64 1.99 -2.89
N GLU A 112 21.59 1.92 -4.22
CA GLU A 112 22.14 0.78 -4.97
C GLU A 112 23.68 0.77 -5.03
N GLU A 113 24.34 1.83 -4.55
CA GLU A 113 25.80 1.93 -4.54
C GLU A 113 26.47 0.78 -3.75
N LYS A 114 27.64 0.35 -4.22
CA LYS A 114 28.46 -0.65 -3.54
C LYS A 114 29.39 0.05 -2.56
N GLY A 115 29.14 -0.13 -1.26
CA GLY A 115 30.00 0.41 -0.20
C GLY A 115 29.78 -0.30 1.13
N GLU A 116 30.77 -0.24 2.01
CA GLU A 116 30.59 -0.64 3.41
C GLU A 116 29.79 0.44 4.14
N ASN A 117 28.82 0.03 4.95
CA ASN A 117 28.00 0.91 5.80
C ASN A 117 27.13 1.95 5.04
N LEU A 118 26.40 1.49 4.03
CA LEU A 118 25.45 2.34 3.29
C LEU A 118 24.37 2.92 4.22
N PRO A 119 24.07 4.23 4.13
CA PRO A 119 22.98 4.82 4.88
C PRO A 119 21.66 4.21 4.42
N TRP A 120 20.72 4.05 5.36
CA TRP A 120 19.39 3.56 5.05
C TRP A 120 18.33 4.48 5.65
N ARG A 121 17.17 4.53 4.99
CA ARG A 121 16.04 5.35 5.42
C ARG A 121 14.84 4.47 5.73
N LYS A 122 14.06 4.86 6.72
CA LYS A 122 12.78 4.24 7.06
C LYS A 122 11.66 5.20 6.71
N GLU A 123 10.72 4.74 5.91
CA GLU A 123 9.45 5.41 5.63
C GLU A 123 8.32 4.56 6.24
N ILE A 124 7.44 5.18 7.03
CA ILE A 124 6.25 4.51 7.56
C ILE A 124 5.13 4.66 6.54
N LEU A 125 4.65 3.53 6.00
CA LEU A 125 3.59 3.53 4.99
C LEU A 125 2.20 3.46 5.62
N LEU A 126 2.04 2.64 6.67
CA LEU A 126 0.77 2.50 7.38
C LEU A 126 0.99 2.07 8.83
N THR A 127 0.30 2.71 9.77
CA THR A 127 0.36 2.40 11.20
C THR A 127 -0.70 1.38 11.64
N ASN A 128 -0.50 0.75 12.80
CA ASN A 128 -1.47 -0.16 13.45
C ASN A 128 -1.80 -1.43 12.64
N VAL A 129 -0.81 -1.96 11.93
CA VAL A 129 -0.92 -3.19 11.13
C VAL A 129 -0.62 -4.40 12.01
N SER A 130 -1.52 -5.38 12.02
CA SER A 130 -1.30 -6.66 12.70
C SER A 130 -0.68 -7.71 11.79
N HIS A 131 -1.06 -7.70 10.51
CA HIS A 131 -0.59 -8.68 9.53
C HIS A 131 -0.65 -8.08 8.13
N PHE A 132 0.26 -8.50 7.24
CA PHE A 132 0.17 -8.19 5.81
C PHE A 132 0.60 -9.39 4.97
N GLU A 133 0.03 -9.50 3.78
CA GLU A 133 0.35 -10.56 2.82
C GLU A 133 0.34 -9.99 1.40
N PHE A 134 1.28 -10.46 0.59
CA PHE A 134 1.35 -10.16 -0.83
C PHE A 134 0.91 -11.36 -1.67
N GLU A 135 0.14 -11.10 -2.71
CA GLU A 135 -0.16 -12.04 -3.78
C GLU A 135 0.31 -11.47 -5.12
N PHE A 136 0.86 -12.33 -5.96
CA PHE A 136 1.50 -11.97 -7.22
C PHE A 136 0.83 -12.72 -8.36
N LEU A 137 0.31 -11.98 -9.35
CA LEU A 137 -0.26 -12.57 -10.56
C LEU A 137 0.83 -12.77 -11.60
N ALA A 138 1.02 -14.00 -12.05
CA ALA A 138 2.02 -14.34 -13.06
C ALA A 138 1.56 -15.45 -14.00
N LYS A 139 2.27 -15.61 -15.12
CA LYS A 139 2.11 -16.77 -16.00
C LYS A 139 2.57 -18.03 -15.27
N LYS A 140 1.86 -19.14 -15.49
CA LYS A 140 2.23 -20.47 -15.04
C LYS A 140 3.60 -20.84 -15.63
N SER A 141 4.61 -20.91 -14.77
CA SER A 141 5.90 -21.48 -15.12
C SER A 141 5.84 -23.01 -14.94
N PRO A 142 6.45 -23.81 -15.82
CA PRO A 142 6.53 -25.27 -15.66
C PRO A 142 7.31 -25.73 -14.43
N ALA A 143 8.00 -24.82 -13.71
CA ALA A 143 8.87 -25.13 -12.57
C ALA A 143 8.24 -24.91 -11.18
N SER A 144 7.00 -24.41 -11.07
CA SER A 144 6.36 -24.19 -9.78
C SER A 144 5.49 -25.38 -9.37
N ALA A 145 5.98 -26.15 -8.39
CA ALA A 145 5.20 -27.15 -7.68
C ALA A 145 3.93 -26.54 -7.07
N PRO A 146 2.80 -27.27 -7.01
CA PRO A 146 1.52 -26.71 -6.61
C PRO A 146 1.47 -26.52 -5.09
N MET A 147 1.68 -25.29 -4.62
CA MET A 147 1.17 -24.84 -3.33
C MET A 147 0.15 -23.73 -3.56
N ALA A 148 -1.07 -24.10 -3.94
CA ALA A 148 -2.21 -23.20 -3.84
C ALA A 148 -3.41 -23.98 -3.31
N LYS A 149 -3.90 -23.55 -2.15
CA LYS A 149 -5.21 -23.92 -1.62
C LYS A 149 -6.25 -23.62 -2.70
N LYS A 150 -7.22 -24.53 -2.87
CA LYS A 150 -8.31 -24.42 -3.86
C LYS A 150 -9.06 -23.09 -3.73
N GLU A 151 -8.69 -22.09 -4.53
CA GLU A 151 -9.53 -20.92 -4.79
C GLU A 151 -10.69 -21.30 -5.72
N LYS A 152 -11.90 -20.83 -5.39
CA LYS A 152 -13.16 -21.15 -6.11
C LYS A 152 -13.39 -20.31 -7.37
N THR A 153 -12.43 -19.49 -7.78
CA THR A 153 -12.55 -18.55 -8.90
C THR A 153 -11.68 -19.01 -10.06
N LYS A 154 -12.31 -19.44 -11.17
CA LYS A 154 -11.58 -19.79 -12.40
C LYS A 154 -11.00 -18.52 -13.03
N PRO A 155 -9.69 -18.44 -13.31
CA PRO A 155 -9.11 -17.28 -13.99
C PRO A 155 -9.62 -17.18 -15.43
N ILE A 156 -9.85 -15.95 -15.91
CA ILE A 156 -10.32 -15.60 -17.26
C ILE A 156 -9.29 -16.03 -18.34
N ASN A 157 -8.02 -16.25 -17.96
CA ASN A 157 -6.97 -16.83 -18.79
C ASN A 157 -6.37 -18.05 -18.05
N PRO A 158 -6.42 -19.28 -18.61
CA PRO A 158 -5.97 -20.51 -17.92
C PRO A 158 -4.47 -20.54 -17.59
N ASN A 159 -3.70 -19.64 -18.19
CA ASN A 159 -2.25 -19.56 -18.04
C ASN A 159 -1.77 -18.61 -16.93
N LEU A 160 -2.68 -17.91 -16.23
CA LEU A 160 -2.33 -17.03 -15.11
C LEU A 160 -2.67 -17.68 -13.77
N GLU A 161 -1.83 -17.45 -12.77
CA GLU A 161 -2.06 -17.89 -11.40
C GLU A 161 -1.57 -16.86 -10.38
N TRP A 162 -2.27 -16.81 -9.24
CA TRP A 162 -1.85 -16.06 -8.06
C TRP A 162 -0.86 -16.89 -7.26
N ARG A 163 0.24 -16.27 -6.84
CA ARG A 163 1.30 -16.87 -6.02
C ARG A 163 1.54 -15.99 -4.80
N THR A 164 1.83 -16.57 -3.64
CA THR A 164 2.15 -15.82 -2.42
C THR A 164 3.66 -15.65 -2.20
N ASP A 165 4.47 -16.28 -3.05
CA ASP A 165 5.94 -16.26 -3.01
C ASP A 165 6.51 -15.84 -4.36
N TRP A 166 7.55 -15.00 -4.30
CA TRP A 166 8.35 -14.61 -5.45
C TRP A 166 9.84 -14.86 -5.16
N PRO A 167 10.39 -16.03 -5.49
CA PRO A 167 11.78 -16.35 -5.17
C PRO A 167 12.74 -15.54 -6.05
N LYS A 168 13.92 -15.20 -5.50
CA LYS A 168 14.96 -14.44 -6.22
C LYS A 168 15.47 -15.14 -7.50
N SER A 169 15.31 -16.45 -7.60
CA SER A 169 15.66 -17.24 -8.79
C SER A 169 14.68 -17.05 -9.96
N LEU A 170 13.47 -16.53 -9.70
CA LEU A 170 12.50 -16.29 -10.74
C LEU A 170 12.88 -15.00 -11.48
N SER A 171 13.24 -15.15 -12.75
CA SER A 171 13.48 -14.01 -13.63
C SER A 171 12.15 -13.39 -14.04
N GLY A 172 11.96 -12.11 -13.74
CA GLY A 172 10.78 -11.34 -14.12
C GLY A 172 10.02 -10.72 -12.94
N ILE A 173 9.08 -9.85 -13.30
CA ILE A 173 8.18 -9.14 -12.39
C ILE A 173 6.74 -9.65 -12.58
N PRO A 174 5.91 -9.63 -11.53
CA PRO A 174 4.51 -10.00 -11.66
C PRO A 174 3.74 -8.99 -12.52
N ALA A 175 2.62 -9.41 -13.08
CA ALA A 175 1.73 -8.52 -13.82
C ALA A 175 0.89 -7.64 -12.88
N MET A 176 0.51 -8.19 -11.73
CA MET A 176 -0.25 -7.49 -10.70
C MET A 176 0.22 -7.95 -9.31
N ILE A 177 0.23 -7.02 -8.37
CA ILE A 177 0.50 -7.28 -6.96
C ILE A 177 -0.77 -6.95 -6.18
N ARG A 178 -1.22 -7.87 -5.32
CA ARG A 178 -2.21 -7.57 -4.29
C ARG A 178 -1.51 -7.49 -2.96
N LEU A 179 -1.92 -6.51 -2.17
CA LEU A 179 -1.50 -6.35 -0.78
C LEU A 179 -2.75 -6.41 0.09
N ARG A 180 -2.80 -7.42 0.95
CA ARG A 180 -3.78 -7.49 2.03
C ARG A 180 -3.12 -7.00 3.31
N VAL A 181 -3.80 -6.11 4.03
CA VAL A 181 -3.33 -5.58 5.31
C VAL A 181 -4.44 -5.71 6.34
N ASP A 182 -4.19 -6.48 7.39
CA ASP A 182 -5.09 -6.58 8.53
C ASP A 182 -4.63 -5.59 9.62
N ARG A 183 -5.56 -4.82 10.17
CA ARG A 183 -5.31 -3.81 11.21
C ARG A 183 -5.90 -4.26 12.55
N LYS A 184 -5.28 -3.84 13.66
CA LYS A 184 -5.65 -4.33 15.02
C LYS A 184 -7.11 -4.05 15.44
N LYS A 185 -7.73 -2.98 14.92
CA LYS A 185 -9.08 -2.52 15.33
C LYS A 185 -9.97 -2.05 14.17
N ASP A 186 -9.48 -2.18 12.94
CA ASP A 186 -10.09 -1.65 11.73
C ASP A 186 -10.29 -2.77 10.70
N PRO A 187 -11.22 -2.64 9.74
CA PRO A 187 -11.39 -3.64 8.70
C PRO A 187 -10.12 -3.86 7.90
N SER A 188 -9.92 -5.09 7.44
CA SER A 188 -8.84 -5.45 6.53
C SER A 188 -8.90 -4.59 5.27
N LEU A 189 -7.74 -4.09 4.85
CA LEU A 189 -7.58 -3.32 3.63
C LEU A 189 -7.01 -4.23 2.55
N LEU A 190 -7.55 -4.11 1.34
CA LEU A 190 -7.07 -4.82 0.16
C LEU A 190 -6.70 -3.80 -0.90
N PHE A 191 -5.46 -3.86 -1.35
CA PHE A 191 -4.93 -3.02 -2.42
C PHE A 191 -4.52 -3.90 -3.59
N ALA A 192 -4.66 -3.37 -4.80
CA ALA A 192 -4.21 -4.01 -6.02
C ALA A 192 -3.42 -3.00 -6.85
N PHE A 193 -2.25 -3.42 -7.30
CA PHE A 193 -1.29 -2.61 -8.03
C PHE A 193 -1.02 -3.27 -9.37
N HIS A 194 -1.25 -2.52 -10.44
CA HIS A 194 -0.91 -2.95 -11.79
C HIS A 194 0.54 -2.58 -12.08
N ILE A 195 1.30 -3.53 -12.63
CA ILE A 195 2.68 -3.28 -13.07
C ILE A 195 2.68 -3.08 -14.59
N PRO A 196 3.27 -1.99 -15.10
CA PRO A 196 3.43 -1.78 -16.53
C PRO A 196 4.29 -2.91 -17.14
N THR A 197 3.64 -3.88 -17.75
CA THR A 197 4.31 -4.98 -18.46
C THR A 197 4.01 -4.89 -19.96
N ILE A 198 4.94 -5.35 -20.78
CA ILE A 198 4.83 -5.31 -22.25
C ILE A 198 3.79 -6.34 -22.74
N GLU A 199 3.46 -7.33 -21.92
CA GLU A 199 2.50 -8.38 -22.28
C GLU A 199 1.07 -7.98 -21.90
N PRO A 200 0.13 -7.93 -22.86
CA PRO A 200 -1.25 -7.55 -22.58
C PRO A 200 -1.92 -8.59 -21.67
N PHE A 201 -2.46 -8.11 -20.55
CA PHE A 201 -3.17 -8.91 -19.54
C PHE A 201 -4.68 -9.08 -19.85
N ILE A 202 -5.22 -8.29 -20.78
CA ILE A 202 -6.61 -8.40 -21.26
C ILE A 202 -6.57 -8.59 -22.78
N THR A 203 -6.93 -9.79 -23.23
CA THR A 203 -7.28 -10.03 -24.65
C THR A 203 -8.79 -10.05 -24.75
N TYR A 204 -9.37 -9.04 -25.39
CA TYR A 204 -10.78 -9.09 -25.82
C TYR A 204 -10.87 -10.06 -27.00
N GLN A 205 -11.65 -11.13 -26.88
CA GLN A 205 -12.09 -11.86 -28.06
C GLN A 205 -13.28 -11.09 -28.64
N GLU A 206 -13.10 -10.48 -29.81
CA GLU A 206 -14.25 -10.06 -30.61
C GLU A 206 -15.06 -11.30 -30.95
N GLY A 207 -16.30 -11.36 -30.45
CA GLY A 207 -17.25 -12.36 -30.86
C GLY A 207 -17.56 -12.14 -32.34
N VAL A 208 -17.01 -13.00 -33.20
CA VAL A 208 -17.45 -13.10 -34.60
C VAL A 208 -18.94 -13.45 -34.56
N ARG A 209 -19.77 -12.50 -35.02
CA ARG A 209 -21.20 -12.73 -35.27
C ARG A 209 -21.42 -13.50 -36.56
#